data_AF-H3GE41-F1
#
_entry.id   AF-H3GE41-F1
#
_cell.length_a   1.000
_cell.length_b   1.000
_cell.length_c   1.000
_cell.angle_alpha   90.00
_cell.angle_beta   90.00
_cell.angle_gamma   90.00
#
_symmetry.space_group_name_H-M   'P 1'
#
loop_
_entity.id
_entity.type
_entity.pdbx_description
1 polymer ?
#
loop_
_entity_poly.entity_id
_entity_poly.type
_entity_poly.pdbx_seq_one_letter_code
_entity_poly.pdbx_strand_id
1 'polypeptide(L)'
;MSGEEVDSLDVYMASLELPSGDNSTSMAQARAERDAGRAAGRDGRTAVVKNRRYRRLQQLLEETAQEDRYFSDAMMQQRSPALFHFYLGQYRGLESGAPPGEKTLSSFLMDTCQRSEMEARRVAEQETWGPFRTEDEKQEQSRLQRLYEEVTVEEEEEEEDDEEDPTVHSMDERRQQLVEIMSTRFLNGEDAEYVNYAEIDADETLDDFDEMQRDAEDRYFADEAGVAS
;
A
#
# COMPACT_ATOMS: atom_id res chain seq x y z
N MET A 1 22.25 -70.76 -39.42
CA MET A 1 22.33 -69.41 -40.03
C MET A 1 20.95 -68.80 -39.95
N SER A 2 20.72 -67.91 -38.99
CA SER A 2 19.51 -67.09 -38.91
C SER A 2 20.01 -65.65 -38.98
N GLY A 3 19.70 -64.96 -40.08
CA GLY A 3 20.00 -63.53 -40.21
C GLY A 3 19.13 -62.76 -39.23
N GLU A 4 19.75 -61.91 -38.43
CA GLU A 4 19.05 -60.89 -37.67
C GLU A 4 18.42 -59.91 -38.68
N GLU A 5 17.11 -59.99 -38.85
CA GLU A 5 16.33 -58.97 -39.54
C GLU A 5 16.34 -57.72 -38.65
N VAL A 6 17.31 -56.83 -38.86
CA VAL A 6 17.29 -55.48 -38.29
C VAL A 6 16.00 -54.79 -38.76
N ASP A 7 15.20 -54.35 -37.80
CA ASP A 7 13.91 -53.71 -38.07
C ASP A 7 14.13 -52.49 -38.96
N SER A 8 13.35 -52.36 -40.03
CA SER A 8 13.50 -51.28 -41.01
C SER A 8 13.34 -49.91 -40.36
N LEU A 9 12.67 -49.85 -39.21
CA LEU A 9 12.54 -48.65 -38.39
C LEU A 9 13.85 -48.24 -37.73
N ASP A 10 14.67 -49.19 -37.28
CA ASP A 10 15.96 -48.93 -36.64
C ASP A 10 16.99 -48.40 -37.65
N VAL A 11 16.99 -48.95 -38.86
CA VAL A 11 17.83 -48.45 -39.97
C VAL A 11 17.45 -47.01 -40.34
N TYR A 12 16.13 -46.72 -40.38
CA TYR A 12 15.63 -45.38 -40.67
C TYR A 12 15.99 -44.39 -39.53
N MET A 13 15.80 -44.79 -38.27
CA MET A 13 16.15 -43.99 -37.09
C MET A 13 17.65 -43.68 -37.03
N ALA A 14 18.50 -44.65 -37.40
CA ALA A 14 19.95 -44.46 -37.46
C ALA A 14 20.39 -43.55 -38.63
N SER A 15 19.57 -43.44 -39.68
CA SER A 15 19.85 -42.57 -40.84
C SER A 15 19.46 -41.10 -40.63
N LEU A 16 18.70 -40.79 -39.57
CA LEU A 16 18.36 -39.42 -39.20
C LEU A 16 19.56 -38.80 -38.49
N GLU A 17 20.38 -38.05 -39.24
CA GLU A 17 21.42 -37.19 -38.68
C GLU A 17 20.77 -36.14 -37.76
N LEU A 18 20.81 -36.38 -36.44
CA LEU A 18 20.51 -35.32 -35.48
C LEU A 18 21.62 -34.27 -35.59
N PRO A 19 21.28 -32.98 -35.78
CA PRO A 19 22.28 -31.92 -35.85
C PRO A 19 23.12 -31.95 -34.57
N SER A 20 24.46 -32.00 -34.73
CA SER A 20 25.40 -32.01 -33.62
C SER A 20 25.08 -30.86 -32.66
N GLY A 21 24.71 -31.23 -31.44
CA GLY A 21 24.08 -30.35 -30.46
C GLY A 21 25.04 -29.40 -29.78
N ASP A 22 25.74 -28.55 -30.53
CA ASP A 22 26.55 -27.48 -29.95
C ASP A 22 25.79 -26.16 -29.78
N ASN A 23 24.55 -26.04 -30.30
CA ASN A 23 23.70 -24.84 -30.12
C ASN A 23 22.19 -25.12 -30.12
N SER A 24 21.74 -26.35 -29.89
CA SER A 24 20.30 -26.65 -29.82
C SER A 24 19.76 -26.37 -28.41
N THR A 25 19.55 -25.11 -28.06
CA THR A 25 18.67 -24.77 -26.93
C THR A 25 17.32 -25.43 -27.18
N SER A 26 16.89 -26.31 -26.27
CA SER A 26 15.58 -26.97 -26.37
C SER A 26 14.49 -25.90 -26.51
N MET A 27 13.46 -26.16 -27.31
CA MET A 27 12.31 -25.24 -27.43
C MET A 27 11.67 -24.93 -26.06
N ALA A 28 11.83 -25.81 -25.06
CA ALA A 28 11.43 -25.55 -23.68
C ALA A 28 12.37 -24.54 -22.97
N GLN A 29 13.69 -24.64 -23.17
CA GLN A 29 14.68 -23.70 -22.63
C GLN A 29 14.55 -22.32 -23.28
N ALA A 30 14.39 -22.25 -24.60
CA ALA A 30 14.19 -20.98 -25.32
C ALA A 30 12.86 -20.27 -25.00
N ARG A 31 11.89 -20.99 -24.41
CA ARG A 31 10.66 -20.39 -23.85
C ARG A 31 10.92 -19.88 -22.43
N ALA A 32 11.55 -20.70 -21.59
CA ALA A 32 11.90 -20.33 -20.22
C ALA A 32 12.79 -19.06 -20.17
N GLU A 33 13.78 -18.93 -21.05
CA GLU A 33 14.65 -17.75 -21.13
C GLU A 33 13.90 -16.48 -21.55
N ARG A 34 12.96 -16.59 -22.50
CA ARG A 34 12.12 -15.46 -22.92
C ARG A 34 11.17 -15.03 -21.81
N ASP A 35 10.59 -15.99 -21.10
CA ASP A 35 9.69 -15.71 -19.98
C ASP A 35 10.46 -15.11 -18.78
N ALA A 36 11.68 -15.58 -18.50
CA ALA A 36 12.56 -15.02 -17.48
C ALA A 36 12.98 -13.58 -17.80
N GLY A 37 13.39 -13.29 -19.04
CA GLY A 37 13.72 -11.93 -19.47
C GLY A 37 12.52 -10.99 -19.42
N ARG A 38 11.32 -11.47 -19.77
CA ARG A 38 10.09 -10.70 -19.67
C ARG A 38 9.66 -10.45 -18.22
N ALA A 39 9.86 -11.41 -17.33
CA ALA A 39 9.59 -11.27 -15.91
C ALA A 39 10.54 -10.25 -15.26
N ALA A 40 11.85 -10.36 -15.51
CA ALA A 40 12.86 -9.43 -14.99
C ALA A 40 12.64 -7.99 -15.52
N GLY A 41 12.33 -7.82 -16.80
CA GLY A 41 12.01 -6.50 -17.36
C GLY A 41 10.71 -5.91 -16.82
N ARG A 42 9.73 -6.75 -16.46
CA ARG A 42 8.49 -6.31 -15.80
C ARG A 42 8.75 -5.87 -14.36
N ASP A 43 9.57 -6.63 -13.63
CA ASP A 43 9.88 -6.36 -12.22
C ASP A 43 10.70 -5.07 -12.07
N GLY A 44 11.69 -4.86 -12.95
CA GLY A 44 12.45 -3.61 -13.02
C GLY A 44 11.57 -2.41 -13.34
N ARG A 45 10.61 -2.53 -14.28
CA ARG A 45 9.67 -1.44 -14.58
C ARG A 45 8.75 -1.15 -13.40
N THR A 46 8.29 -2.16 -12.67
CA THR A 46 7.46 -1.94 -11.47
C THR A 46 8.23 -1.31 -10.32
N ALA A 47 9.51 -1.66 -10.15
CA ALA A 47 10.39 -1.03 -9.16
C ALA A 47 10.61 0.46 -9.48
N VAL A 48 10.94 0.79 -10.73
CA VAL A 48 11.10 2.20 -11.17
C VAL A 48 9.83 3.01 -10.94
N VAL A 49 8.65 2.47 -11.29
CA VAL A 49 7.36 3.15 -11.03
C VAL A 49 7.14 3.39 -9.53
N LYS A 50 7.38 2.39 -8.68
CA LYS A 50 7.23 2.54 -7.24
C LYS A 50 8.21 3.55 -6.66
N ASN A 51 9.46 3.55 -7.12
CA ASN A 51 10.49 4.49 -6.68
C ASN A 51 10.14 5.93 -7.06
N ARG A 52 9.69 6.17 -8.31
CA ARG A 52 9.22 7.49 -8.76
C ARG A 52 8.04 7.98 -7.94
N ARG A 53 7.04 7.11 -7.73
CA ARG A 53 5.90 7.43 -6.86
C ARG A 53 6.35 7.70 -5.42
N TYR A 54 7.31 6.94 -4.89
CA TYR A 54 7.84 7.18 -3.56
C TYR A 54 8.53 8.54 -3.44
N ARG A 55 9.37 8.93 -4.40
CA ARG A 55 9.96 10.28 -4.46
C ARG A 55 8.89 11.36 -4.55
N ARG A 56 7.84 11.15 -5.34
CA ARG A 56 6.72 12.10 -5.41
C ARG A 56 5.95 12.19 -4.08
N LEU A 57 5.73 11.07 -3.41
CA LEU A 57 5.09 11.00 -2.10
C LEU A 57 5.88 11.81 -1.06
N GLN A 58 7.21 11.66 -1.02
CA GLN A 58 8.08 12.42 -0.12
C GLN A 58 7.92 13.94 -0.32
N GLN A 59 7.90 14.40 -1.57
CA GLN A 59 7.64 15.81 -1.88
C GLN A 59 6.29 16.28 -1.32
N LEU A 60 5.23 15.47 -1.49
CA LEU A 60 3.89 15.81 -0.98
C LEU A 60 3.84 15.86 0.55
N LEU A 61 4.63 15.04 1.24
CA LEU A 61 4.72 15.02 2.71
C LEU A 61 5.47 16.25 3.26
N GLU A 62 6.51 16.70 2.57
CA GLU A 62 7.25 17.91 2.95
C GLU A 62 6.40 19.18 2.80
N GLU A 63 5.49 19.19 1.83
CA GLU A 63 4.59 20.31 1.54
C GLU A 63 3.32 20.35 2.43
N THR A 64 3.25 19.56 3.50
CA THR A 64 2.02 19.38 4.32
C THR A 64 1.49 20.63 5.06
N ALA A 65 2.24 21.74 5.08
CA ALA A 65 1.89 22.93 5.85
C ALA A 65 0.84 23.85 5.20
N GLN A 66 0.46 23.65 3.93
CA GLN A 66 -0.55 24.50 3.27
C GLN A 66 -1.91 23.81 3.13
N GLU A 67 -2.98 24.60 3.25
CA GLU A 67 -4.38 24.13 3.28
C GLU A 67 -4.83 23.43 1.99
N ASP A 68 -4.22 23.73 0.84
CA ASP A 68 -4.60 23.17 -0.48
C ASP A 68 -3.74 21.96 -0.90
N ARG A 69 -2.98 21.37 0.02
CA ARG A 69 -2.02 20.30 -0.30
C ARG A 69 -2.64 18.91 -0.12
N TYR A 70 -2.02 17.92 -0.76
CA TYR A 70 -2.54 16.55 -0.88
C TYR A 70 -2.87 15.87 0.47
N PHE A 71 -2.07 16.14 1.50
CA PHE A 71 -2.23 15.61 2.87
C PHE A 71 -2.82 16.63 3.86
N SER A 72 -3.44 17.71 3.37
CA SER A 72 -4.25 18.58 4.21
C SER A 72 -5.52 17.86 4.66
N ASP A 73 -6.05 18.24 5.82
CA ASP A 73 -7.28 17.63 6.36
C ASP A 73 -8.45 17.80 5.39
N ALA A 74 -8.57 18.96 4.74
CA ALA A 74 -9.61 19.24 3.75
C ALA A 74 -9.51 18.31 2.54
N MET A 75 -8.30 18.13 1.97
CA MET A 75 -8.10 17.25 0.81
C MET A 75 -8.26 15.77 1.17
N MET A 76 -7.75 15.33 2.32
CA MET A 76 -7.95 13.96 2.79
C MET A 76 -9.43 13.64 3.01
N GLN A 77 -10.18 14.60 3.57
CA GLN A 77 -11.62 14.48 3.73
C GLN A 77 -12.36 14.39 2.39
N GLN A 78 -11.99 15.21 1.41
CA GLN A 78 -12.63 15.21 0.09
C GLN A 78 -12.37 13.91 -0.69
N ARG A 79 -11.15 13.38 -0.61
CA ARG A 79 -10.68 12.21 -1.36
C ARG A 79 -11.16 10.89 -0.78
N SER A 80 -11.12 10.77 0.55
CA SER A 80 -11.62 9.59 1.27
C SER A 80 -12.46 10.00 2.49
N PRO A 81 -13.72 10.41 2.27
CA PRO A 81 -14.62 10.80 3.35
C PRO A 81 -14.78 9.73 4.44
N ALA A 82 -14.81 8.44 4.07
CA ALA A 82 -14.93 7.35 5.03
C ALA A 82 -13.70 7.27 5.93
N LEU A 83 -12.50 7.11 5.36
CA LEU A 83 -11.25 7.04 6.12
C LEU A 83 -11.04 8.27 6.99
N PHE A 84 -11.28 9.47 6.45
CA PHE A 84 -11.18 10.69 7.24
C PHE A 84 -12.14 10.70 8.43
N HIS A 85 -13.39 10.27 8.24
CA HIS A 85 -14.35 10.16 9.32
C HIS A 85 -13.89 9.15 10.38
N PHE A 86 -13.33 8.01 9.97
CA PHE A 86 -12.81 6.99 10.89
C PHE A 86 -11.67 7.51 11.76
N TYR A 87 -10.64 8.10 11.16
CA TYR A 87 -9.44 8.51 11.89
C TYR A 87 -9.61 9.85 12.62
N LEU A 88 -10.30 10.81 12.03
CA LEU A 88 -10.38 12.19 12.55
C LEU A 88 -11.81 12.64 12.85
N GLY A 89 -12.76 12.36 11.95
CA GLY A 89 -14.10 12.94 12.03
C GLY A 89 -14.90 12.56 13.30
N GLN A 90 -14.73 11.35 13.81
CA GLN A 90 -15.37 10.90 15.05
C GLN A 90 -14.88 11.65 16.30
N TYR A 91 -13.65 12.16 16.27
CA TYR A 91 -12.96 12.72 17.44
C TYR A 91 -12.99 14.26 17.47
N ARG A 92 -13.12 14.92 16.31
CA ARG A 92 -13.25 16.40 16.24
C ARG A 92 -14.44 16.97 17.02
N GLY A 93 -15.49 16.16 17.23
CA GLY A 93 -16.67 16.54 18.01
C GLY A 93 -16.41 16.68 19.52
N LEU A 94 -15.34 16.07 20.04
CA LEU A 94 -14.97 16.20 21.45
C LEU A 94 -14.23 17.51 21.77
N GLU A 95 -13.51 18.08 20.79
CA GLU A 95 -12.72 19.30 20.99
C GLU A 95 -13.49 20.59 20.65
N SER A 96 -14.42 20.52 19.69
CA SER A 96 -15.12 21.70 19.21
C SER A 96 -16.41 21.97 20.00
N GLY A 97 -16.25 22.46 21.23
CA GLY A 97 -17.32 23.10 22.02
C GLY A 97 -17.68 24.52 21.54
N ALA A 98 -17.31 24.88 20.31
CA ALA A 98 -17.49 26.22 19.78
C ALA A 98 -18.95 26.46 19.38
N PRO A 99 -19.60 27.53 19.89
CA PRO A 99 -20.98 27.84 19.54
C PRO A 99 -21.07 28.17 18.03
N PRO A 100 -22.12 27.72 17.34
CA PRO A 100 -22.31 28.01 15.93
C PRO A 100 -22.43 29.53 15.75
N GLY A 101 -21.43 30.13 15.11
CA GLY A 101 -21.44 31.54 14.76
C GLY A 101 -22.61 31.90 13.84
N GLU A 102 -22.95 33.18 13.78
CA GLU A 102 -24.06 33.72 12.98
C GLU A 102 -23.77 33.57 11.47
N LYS A 103 -24.10 32.41 10.90
CA LYS A 103 -24.06 32.17 9.45
C LYS A 103 -25.36 32.64 8.81
N THR A 104 -25.26 33.19 7.60
CA THR A 104 -26.45 33.51 6.80
C THR A 104 -27.20 32.23 6.43
N LEU A 105 -28.53 32.32 6.27
CA LEU A 105 -29.35 31.18 5.86
C LEU A 105 -28.85 30.55 4.54
N SER A 106 -28.34 31.35 3.61
CA SER A 106 -27.74 30.87 2.36
C SER A 106 -26.51 30.00 2.60
N SER A 107 -25.59 30.46 3.46
CA SER A 107 -24.40 29.69 3.83
C SER A 107 -24.80 28.42 4.58
N PHE A 108 -25.77 28.50 5.49
CA PHE A 108 -26.26 27.32 6.20
C PHE A 108 -26.83 26.27 5.23
N LEU A 109 -27.66 26.67 4.27
CA LEU A 109 -28.22 25.73 3.28
C LEU A 109 -27.13 25.11 2.40
N MET A 110 -26.17 25.91 1.93
CA MET A 110 -25.02 25.42 1.16
C MET A 110 -24.19 24.41 1.97
N ASP A 111 -23.88 24.73 3.23
CA ASP A 111 -23.14 23.86 4.15
C ASP A 111 -23.91 22.55 4.39
N THR A 112 -25.23 22.60 4.57
CA THR A 112 -26.05 21.38 4.77
C THR A 112 -26.11 20.49 3.53
N CYS A 113 -26.13 21.08 2.34
CA CYS A 113 -26.12 20.36 1.07
C CYS A 113 -24.77 19.68 0.85
N GLN A 114 -23.67 20.43 1.03
CA GLN A 114 -22.33 19.86 0.95
C GLN A 114 -22.12 18.76 1.99
N ARG A 115 -22.60 18.96 3.22
CA ARG A 115 -22.51 17.94 4.27
C ARG A 115 -23.30 16.68 3.94
N SER A 116 -24.51 16.79 3.39
CA SER A 116 -25.31 15.62 3.02
C SER A 116 -24.71 14.84 1.85
N GLU A 117 -24.15 15.53 0.86
CA GLU A 117 -23.40 14.92 -0.24
C GLU A 117 -22.17 14.16 0.28
N MET A 118 -21.42 14.77 1.21
CA MET A 118 -20.27 14.15 1.85
C MET A 118 -20.66 12.92 2.69
N GLU A 119 -21.77 13.00 3.42
CA GLU A 119 -22.31 11.87 4.19
C GLU A 119 -22.76 10.72 3.29
N ALA A 120 -23.39 11.02 2.15
CA ALA A 120 -23.77 10.00 1.16
C ALA A 120 -22.54 9.31 0.54
N ARG A 121 -21.50 10.09 0.17
CA ARG A 121 -20.22 9.54 -0.31
C ARG A 121 -19.55 8.68 0.75
N ARG A 122 -19.53 9.15 2.00
CA ARG A 122 -18.97 8.41 3.14
C ARG A 122 -19.66 7.06 3.32
N VAL A 123 -20.99 7.01 3.25
CA VAL A 123 -21.77 5.75 3.36
C VAL A 123 -21.46 4.81 2.21
N ALA A 124 -21.38 5.32 0.97
CA ALA A 124 -21.05 4.50 -0.20
C ALA A 124 -19.62 3.93 -0.11
N GLU A 125 -18.64 4.73 0.33
CA GLU A 125 -17.26 4.32 0.47
C GLU A 125 -17.06 3.36 1.66
N GLN A 126 -17.87 3.49 2.73
CA GLN A 126 -17.81 2.64 3.91
C GLN A 126 -18.07 1.16 3.61
N GLU A 127 -18.81 0.81 2.56
CA GLU A 127 -18.96 -0.59 2.11
C GLU A 127 -17.62 -1.19 1.66
N THR A 128 -16.72 -0.35 1.14
CA THR A 128 -15.40 -0.77 0.65
C THR A 128 -14.42 -0.96 1.82
N TRP A 129 -14.55 -0.13 2.85
CA TRP A 129 -13.71 -0.14 4.05
C TRP A 129 -14.29 -0.94 5.22
N GLY A 130 -15.55 -1.39 5.13
CA GLY A 130 -16.26 -2.17 6.15
C GLY A 130 -15.54 -3.42 6.67
N PRO A 131 -14.70 -4.13 5.89
CA PRO A 131 -13.90 -5.25 6.41
C PRO A 131 -12.76 -4.82 7.35
N PHE A 132 -12.21 -3.61 7.18
CA PHE A 132 -11.20 -3.04 8.09
C PHE A 132 -11.77 -2.84 9.50
N ARG A 133 -13.06 -2.51 9.53
CA ARG A 133 -13.88 -2.24 10.72
C ARG A 133 -13.99 -3.43 11.68
N THR A 134 -14.09 -4.66 11.16
CA THR A 134 -14.35 -5.83 12.01
C THR A 134 -13.16 -6.27 12.84
N GLU A 135 -11.93 -5.95 12.41
CA GLU A 135 -10.74 -6.37 13.15
C GLU A 135 -10.45 -5.39 14.30
N ASP A 136 -10.49 -4.09 14.02
CA ASP A 136 -10.24 -3.02 15.00
C ASP A 136 -11.38 -2.89 16.03
N GLU A 137 -12.66 -2.92 15.60
CA GLU A 137 -13.81 -2.90 16.52
C GLU A 137 -13.87 -4.16 17.40
N LYS A 138 -13.43 -5.32 16.89
CA LYS A 138 -13.38 -6.57 17.67
C LYS A 138 -12.24 -6.54 18.68
N GLN A 139 -11.10 -5.96 18.32
CA GLN A 139 -10.00 -5.75 19.26
C GLN A 139 -10.43 -4.80 20.39
N GLU A 140 -11.08 -3.69 20.05
CA GLU A 140 -11.57 -2.72 21.04
C GLU A 140 -12.70 -3.30 21.91
N GLN A 141 -13.66 -4.04 21.33
CA GLN A 141 -14.67 -4.76 22.11
C GLN A 141 -14.07 -5.83 23.02
N SER A 142 -13.06 -6.56 22.56
CA SER A 142 -12.34 -7.56 23.39
C SER A 142 -11.53 -6.89 24.51
N ARG A 143 -11.09 -5.64 24.31
CA ARG A 143 -10.44 -4.82 25.34
C ARG A 143 -11.44 -4.33 26.38
N LEU A 144 -12.53 -3.69 25.95
CA LEU A 144 -13.60 -3.23 26.84
C LEU A 144 -14.19 -4.38 27.65
N GLN A 145 -14.39 -5.54 27.04
CA GLN A 145 -14.88 -6.72 27.75
C GLN A 145 -13.90 -7.17 28.85
N ARG A 146 -12.59 -7.16 28.59
CA ARG A 146 -11.57 -7.44 29.63
C ARG A 146 -11.63 -6.43 30.77
N LEU A 147 -11.73 -5.14 30.47
CA LEU A 147 -11.82 -4.07 31.48
C LEU A 147 -13.07 -4.20 32.35
N TYR A 148 -14.21 -4.55 31.75
CA TYR A 148 -15.46 -4.77 32.49
C TYR A 148 -15.42 -6.04 33.35
N GLU A 149 -14.69 -7.07 32.94
CA GLU A 149 -14.54 -8.32 33.70
C GLU A 149 -13.57 -8.14 34.88
N GLU A 150 -12.53 -7.34 34.72
CA GLU A 150 -11.57 -6.95 35.76
C GLU A 150 -12.21 -6.11 36.88
N VAL A 151 -13.10 -5.17 36.55
CA VAL A 151 -13.85 -4.35 37.53
C VAL A 151 -14.86 -5.17 38.37
N THR A 152 -15.23 -6.38 37.94
CA THR A 152 -16.13 -7.27 38.70
C THR A 152 -15.43 -8.19 39.70
N VAL A 153 -14.10 -8.20 39.73
CA VAL A 153 -13.31 -8.92 40.74
C VAL A 153 -13.06 -7.96 41.91
N GLU A 154 -13.49 -8.37 43.11
CA GLU A 154 -13.38 -7.57 44.34
C GLU A 154 -11.94 -7.11 44.61
N GLU A 155 -11.82 -5.85 45.04
CA GLU A 155 -10.59 -5.12 45.40
C GLU A 155 -9.55 -5.96 46.15
N GLU A 156 -8.45 -6.34 45.48
CA GLU A 156 -7.15 -6.52 46.12
C GLU A 156 -6.27 -5.34 45.69
N GLU A 157 -5.79 -4.56 46.67
CA GLU A 157 -4.90 -3.41 46.46
C GLU A 157 -3.62 -3.85 45.74
N GLU A 158 -3.51 -3.59 44.44
CA GLU A 158 -2.25 -3.57 43.72
C GLU A 158 -1.96 -2.14 43.27
N GLU A 159 -0.71 -1.73 43.50
CA GLU A 159 -0.16 -0.39 43.31
C GLU A 159 -0.58 0.22 41.98
N GLU A 160 -1.00 1.50 42.01
CA GLU A 160 -1.23 2.33 40.82
C GLU A 160 0.07 2.44 40.00
N ASP A 161 0.32 1.46 39.13
CA ASP A 161 1.18 1.67 37.97
C ASP A 161 0.33 2.47 36.97
N ASP A 162 0.70 3.74 36.81
CA ASP A 162 0.10 4.71 35.90
C ASP A 162 0.46 4.33 34.45
N GLU A 163 0.09 3.11 34.04
CA GLU A 163 0.27 2.60 32.69
C GLU A 163 -0.74 3.32 31.80
N GLU A 164 -0.30 4.44 31.22
CA GLU A 164 -1.00 5.21 30.19
C GLU A 164 -1.83 4.29 29.30
N ASP A 165 -3.17 4.40 29.36
CA ASP A 165 -4.09 3.58 28.57
C ASP A 165 -3.64 3.63 27.09
N PRO A 166 -3.14 2.52 26.51
CA PRO A 166 -2.42 2.51 25.23
C PRO A 166 -3.31 2.82 24.02
N THR A 167 -4.55 3.24 24.25
CA THR A 167 -5.58 3.44 23.23
C THR A 167 -6.03 4.89 23.06
N VAL A 168 -5.60 5.81 23.94
CA VAL A 168 -5.88 7.25 23.78
C VAL A 168 -4.89 7.85 22.80
N HIS A 169 -5.00 7.44 21.53
CA HIS A 169 -4.20 8.05 20.47
C HIS A 169 -4.55 9.53 20.39
N SER A 170 -3.53 10.38 20.48
CA SER A 170 -3.71 11.81 20.31
C SER A 170 -4.29 12.12 18.92
N MET A 171 -4.93 13.28 18.76
CA MET A 171 -5.43 13.71 17.45
C MET A 171 -4.32 13.70 16.39
N ASP A 172 -3.10 14.05 16.78
CA ASP A 172 -1.93 14.04 15.90
C ASP A 172 -1.52 12.62 15.49
N GLU A 173 -1.54 11.64 16.41
CA GLU A 173 -1.26 10.24 16.10
C GLU A 173 -2.29 9.64 15.14
N ARG A 174 -3.58 9.91 15.37
CA ARG A 174 -4.65 9.47 14.45
C ARG A 174 -4.50 10.12 13.08
N ARG A 175 -4.09 11.39 13.04
CA ARG A 175 -3.79 12.07 11.78
C ARG A 175 -2.62 11.41 11.07
N GLN A 176 -1.57 11.02 11.78
CA GLN A 176 -0.42 10.31 11.21
C GLN A 176 -0.83 8.95 10.64
N GLN A 177 -1.66 8.18 11.34
CA GLN A 177 -2.20 6.91 10.84
C GLN A 177 -3.00 7.08 9.53
N LEU A 178 -3.83 8.13 9.45
CA LEU A 178 -4.55 8.45 8.21
C LEU A 178 -3.58 8.77 7.06
N VAL A 179 -2.53 9.57 7.33
CA VAL A 179 -1.50 9.91 6.34
C VAL A 179 -0.77 8.66 5.86
N GLU A 180 -0.44 7.73 6.76
CA GLU A 180 0.21 6.46 6.42
C GLU A 180 -0.66 5.61 5.47
N ILE A 181 -1.94 5.44 5.79
CA ILE A 181 -2.87 4.69 4.93
C ILE A 181 -3.02 5.37 3.57
N MET A 182 -3.18 6.70 3.56
CA MET A 182 -3.27 7.49 2.34
C MET A 182 -1.99 7.40 1.49
N SER A 183 -0.81 7.32 2.12
CA SER A 183 0.47 7.14 1.45
C SER A 183 0.59 5.77 0.78
N THR A 184 0.15 4.71 1.45
CA THR A 184 0.10 3.35 0.89
C THR A 184 -0.80 3.29 -0.33
N ARG A 185 -2.00 3.88 -0.24
CA ARG A 185 -2.94 4.01 -1.36
C ARG A 185 -2.34 4.80 -2.52
N PHE A 186 -1.60 5.87 -2.20
CA PHE A 186 -0.91 6.66 -3.22
C PHE A 186 0.12 5.83 -3.98
N LEU A 187 0.96 5.06 -3.28
CA LEU A 187 1.97 4.21 -3.91
C LEU A 187 1.33 3.12 -4.80
N ASN A 188 0.21 2.55 -4.35
CA ASN A 188 -0.56 1.57 -5.11
C ASN A 188 -1.25 2.15 -6.35
N GLY A 189 -1.40 3.48 -6.45
CA GLY A 189 -2.09 4.12 -7.56
C GLY A 189 -3.61 4.16 -7.42
N GLU A 190 -4.11 4.04 -6.19
CA GLU A 190 -5.56 3.94 -5.89
C GLU A 190 -6.27 5.31 -5.88
N ASP A 191 -5.56 6.39 -6.20
CA ASP A 191 -6.06 7.76 -6.15
C ASP A 191 -6.07 8.46 -7.52
N ALA A 192 -6.31 7.69 -8.59
CA ALA A 192 -6.20 8.18 -9.96
C ALA A 192 -7.21 9.29 -10.32
N GLU A 193 -8.27 9.48 -9.51
CA GLU A 193 -9.24 10.57 -9.66
C GLU A 193 -8.63 11.94 -9.34
N TYR A 194 -7.66 11.99 -8.42
CA TYR A 194 -7.05 13.24 -7.93
C TYR A 194 -5.57 13.36 -8.33
N VAL A 195 -4.92 12.25 -8.65
CA VAL A 195 -3.49 12.18 -8.99
C VAL A 195 -3.29 11.63 -10.40
N ASN A 196 -2.54 12.38 -11.21
CA ASN A 196 -2.12 11.93 -12.52
C ASN A 196 -0.89 11.00 -12.43
N TYR A 197 -1.12 9.72 -12.13
CA TYR A 197 -0.03 8.74 -12.05
C TYR A 197 0.71 8.54 -13.36
N ALA A 198 0.07 8.75 -14.52
CA ALA A 198 0.75 8.58 -15.80
C ALA A 198 1.89 9.59 -15.99
N GLU A 199 1.72 10.80 -15.46
CA GLU A 199 2.75 11.83 -15.45
C GLU A 199 3.88 11.50 -14.48
N ILE A 200 3.53 11.10 -13.26
CA ILE A 200 4.50 10.70 -12.22
C ILE A 200 5.32 9.48 -12.67
N ASP A 201 4.66 8.48 -13.24
CA ASP A 201 5.30 7.23 -13.68
C ASP A 201 6.21 7.45 -14.89
N ALA A 202 6.00 8.52 -15.66
CA ALA A 202 6.81 8.88 -16.82
C ALA A 202 7.91 9.91 -16.51
N ASP A 203 7.89 10.53 -15.32
CA ASP A 203 8.84 11.55 -14.92
C ASP A 203 10.17 10.94 -14.46
N GLU A 204 11.17 11.02 -15.34
CA GLU A 204 12.53 10.56 -15.08
C GLU A 204 13.27 11.43 -14.05
N THR A 205 12.81 12.65 -13.77
CA THR A 205 13.44 13.51 -12.75
C THR A 205 13.19 13.02 -11.33
N LEU A 206 12.21 12.13 -11.15
CA LEU A 206 11.92 11.44 -9.91
C LEU A 206 12.78 10.18 -9.71
N ASP A 207 13.63 9.83 -10.67
CA ASP A 207 14.58 8.73 -10.50
C ASP A 207 15.72 9.15 -9.57
N ASP A 208 15.84 8.48 -8.43
CA ASP A 208 16.96 8.66 -7.51
C ASP A 208 18.17 7.84 -7.96
N PHE A 209 18.94 8.39 -8.92
CA PHE A 209 20.13 7.72 -9.45
C PHE A 209 21.19 7.45 -8.37
N ASP A 210 21.29 8.30 -7.35
CA ASP A 210 22.24 8.13 -6.26
C ASP A 210 21.87 6.93 -5.38
N GLU A 211 20.58 6.80 -5.04
CA GLU A 211 20.07 5.64 -4.30
C GLU A 211 20.17 4.36 -5.11
N MET A 212 19.85 4.39 -6.41
CA MET A 212 20.04 3.23 -7.29
C MET A 212 21.50 2.76 -7.38
N GLN A 213 22.46 3.70 -7.36
CA GLN A 213 23.88 3.36 -7.35
C GLN A 213 24.27 2.68 -6.04
N ARG A 214 23.80 3.19 -4.89
CA ARG A 214 24.04 2.56 -3.59
C ARG A 214 23.44 1.16 -3.51
N ASP A 215 22.22 0.97 -3.97
CA ASP A 215 21.59 -0.36 -4.05
C ASP A 215 22.38 -1.33 -4.94
N ALA A 216 22.98 -0.83 -6.02
CA ALA A 216 23.83 -1.64 -6.90
C ALA A 216 25.15 -2.01 -6.21
N GLU A 217 25.77 -1.08 -5.50
CA GLU A 217 26.97 -1.31 -4.68
C GLU A 217 26.69 -2.31 -3.55
N ASP A 218 25.59 -2.14 -2.80
CA ASP A 218 25.20 -3.04 -1.71
C ASP A 218 24.92 -4.47 -2.20
N ARG A 219 24.23 -4.64 -3.35
CA ARG A 219 24.08 -5.97 -3.98
C ARG A 219 25.42 -6.59 -4.33
N TYR A 220 26.33 -5.81 -4.91
CA TYR A 220 27.66 -6.30 -5.27
C TYR A 220 28.43 -6.80 -4.04
N PHE A 221 28.41 -6.06 -2.93
CA PHE A 221 29.08 -6.48 -1.69
C PHE A 221 28.40 -7.69 -1.03
N ALA A 222 27.06 -7.78 -1.07
CA ALA A 222 26.33 -8.92 -0.52
C ALA A 222 26.63 -10.23 -1.27
N ASP A 223 26.69 -10.17 -2.60
CA ASP A 223 27.03 -11.32 -3.44
C ASP A 223 28.50 -11.75 -3.24
N GLU A 224 29.43 -10.81 -3.08
CA GLU A 224 30.84 -11.11 -2.80
C GLU A 224 31.04 -11.72 -1.40
N ALA A 225 30.29 -11.26 -0.39
CA ALA A 225 30.32 -11.80 0.96
C ALA A 225 29.66 -13.19 1.08
N GLY A 226 28.64 -13.49 0.27
CA GLY A 226 27.95 -14.78 0.24
C GLY A 226 28.76 -15.92 -0.40
N VAL A 227 29.80 -15.60 -1.19
CA VAL A 227 30.68 -16.58 -1.85
C VAL A 227 31.88 -16.97 -0.97
N ALA A 228 32.09 -16.26 0.14
CA ALA A 228 33.24 -16.47 1.05
C ALA A 228 32.94 -17.35 2.29
N SER A 229 31.80 -18.05 2.35
CA SER A 229 31.46 -19.01 3.42
C SER A 229 31.36 -20.45 2.93
#